data_AF-A0A8J4W6Y6-F1
#
_entry.id   AF-A0A8J4W6Y6-F1
#
_cell.length_a   1.000
_cell.length_b   1.000
_cell.length_c   1.000
_cell.angle_alpha   90.00
_cell.angle_beta   90.00
_cell.angle_gamma   90.00
#
_symmetry.space_group_name_H-M   'P 1'
#
loop_
_entity.id
_entity.type
_entity.pdbx_description
1 polymer ?
#
loop_
_entity_poly.entity_id
_entity_poly.type
_entity_poly.pdbx_seq_one_letter_code
_entity_poly.pdbx_strand_id
1 'polypeptide(L)' 'MEEWSPEAEEAFRVQQTGWRDIKEYMETYGEPERWHNDFVRCTRVKSNGYYTYWRPHRECDDKYLHTVKLFEYA' A
#
# COMPACT_ATOMS: atom_id res chain seq x y z
N MET A 1 -10.29 -2.13 18.23
CA MET A 1 -10.70 -1.43 17.01
C MET A 1 -9.42 -1.14 16.27
N GLU A 2 -9.26 -1.69 15.07
CA GLU A 2 -8.15 -1.31 14.21
C GLU A 2 -8.50 0.08 13.68
N GLU A 3 -7.69 1.08 14.04
CA GLU A 3 -7.88 2.45 13.61
C GLU A 3 -7.14 2.68 12.30
N TRP A 4 -7.71 3.51 11.43
CA TRP A 4 -7.03 3.89 10.20
C TRP A 4 -5.82 4.76 10.52
N SER A 5 -4.69 4.42 9.90
CA SER A 5 -3.43 5.16 9.97
C SER A 5 -2.82 5.28 8.56
N PRO A 6 -1.92 6.25 8.33
CA PRO A 6 -1.15 6.34 7.09
C PRO A 6 -0.42 5.02 6.74
N GLU A 7 0.13 4.31 7.73
CA GLU A 7 0.76 3.01 7.50
C GLU A 7 -0.26 1.94 7.05
N ALA A 8 -1.49 1.97 7.59
CA ALA A 8 -2.54 1.04 7.19
C ALA A 8 -3.00 1.31 5.76
N GLU A 9 -3.07 2.58 5.35
CA GLU A 9 -3.36 2.98 3.97
C GLU A 9 -2.27 2.48 3.02
N GLU A 10 -0.99 2.64 3.36
CA GLU A 10 0.12 2.15 2.55
C GLU A 10 0.08 0.62 2.43
N ALA A 11 -0.05 -0.07 3.56
CA ALA A 11 -0.15 -1.53 3.59
C ALA A 11 -1.34 -2.03 2.77
N PHE A 12 -2.50 -1.36 2.84
CA PHE A 12 -3.67 -1.68 2.01
C PHE A 12 -3.37 -1.59 0.52
N ARG A 13 -2.77 -0.48 0.06
CA ARG A 13 -2.44 -0.24 -1.36
C ARG A 13 -1.47 -1.29 -1.89
N VAL A 14 -0.44 -1.59 -1.10
CA VAL A 14 0.59 -2.55 -1.48
C VAL A 14 0.04 -3.99 -1.49
N GLN A 15 -0.73 -4.37 -0.46
CA GLN A 15 -1.35 -5.69 -0.35
C GLN A 15 -2.41 -5.95 -1.41
N GLN A 16 -3.16 -4.93 -1.83
CA GLN A 16 -4.09 -5.07 -2.95
C GLN A 16 -3.38 -5.42 -4.27
N THR A 17 -2.16 -4.91 -4.46
CA THR A 17 -1.34 -5.29 -5.62
C THR A 17 -0.61 -6.63 -5.47
N GLY A 18 -0.88 -7.38 -4.39
CA GLY A 18 -0.38 -8.73 -4.16
C GLY A 18 1.01 -8.79 -3.51
N TRP A 19 1.55 -7.66 -3.06
CA TRP A 19 2.79 -7.59 -2.30
C TRP A 19 2.51 -7.76 -0.82
N ARG A 20 3.48 -8.27 -0.08
CA ARG A 20 3.33 -8.38 1.37
C ARG A 20 3.29 -7.01 2.05
N ASP A 21 4.21 -6.13 1.67
CA ASP A 21 4.46 -4.83 2.28
C ASP A 21 5.36 -3.99 1.37
N ILE A 22 5.53 -2.72 1.73
CA ILE A 22 6.24 -1.75 0.89
C ILE A 22 7.71 -2.14 0.65
N LYS A 23 8.35 -2.82 1.61
CA LYS A 23 9.75 -3.23 1.49
C LYS A 23 9.91 -4.27 0.39
N GLU A 24 9.06 -5.29 0.37
CA GLU A 24 9.05 -6.32 -0.68
C GLU A 24 8.85 -5.70 -2.08
N TYR A 25 7.96 -4.71 -2.16
CA TYR A 25 7.75 -3.94 -3.39
C TYR A 25 9.01 -3.17 -3.79
N MET A 26 9.62 -2.45 -2.84
CA MET A 26 10.82 -1.65 -3.07
C MET A 26 12.06 -2.47 -3.43
N GLU A 27 12.20 -3.67 -2.89
CA GLU A 27 13.26 -4.60 -3.27
C GLU A 27 13.13 -5.06 -4.73
N THR A 28 11.91 -5.10 -5.27
CA THR A 28 11.65 -5.56 -6.64
C THR A 28 11.64 -4.42 -7.66
N TYR A 29 11.00 -3.30 -7.34
CA TYR A 29 10.76 -2.19 -8.29
C TYR A 29 11.34 -0.84 -7.83
N GLY A 30 11.90 -0.76 -6.62
CA GLY A 30 12.35 0.48 -6.03
C GLY A 30 11.22 1.30 -5.41
N GLU A 31 11.53 2.56 -5.10
CA GLU A 31 10.57 3.48 -4.48
C GLU A 31 9.37 3.73 -5.40
N PRO A 32 8.12 3.54 -4.93
CA PRO A 32 6.95 3.87 -5.73
C PRO A 32 6.80 5.39 -5.87
N GLU A 33 6.07 5.81 -6.91
CA GLU A 33 5.60 7.19 -6.96
C GLU A 33 4.67 7.48 -5.78
N ARG A 34 4.88 8.63 -5.13
CA ARG A 34 4.04 9.13 -4.03
C ARG A 34 3.38 10.45 -4.41
N TRP A 35 2.22 10.70 -3.82
CA TRP A 35 1.56 12.01 -3.85
C TRP A 35 2.26 12.99 -2.88
N HIS A 36 1.86 14.26 -2.89
CA HIS A 36 2.42 15.29 -2.02
C HIS A 36 2.19 15.03 -0.51
N ASN A 37 1.23 14.17 -0.18
CA ASN A 37 0.92 13.74 1.17
C ASN A 37 1.54 12.38 1.54
N ASP A 38 2.61 12.00 0.87
CA ASP A 38 3.34 10.74 1.06
C ASP A 38 2.58 9.45 0.72
N PHE A 39 1.31 9.52 0.30
CA PHE A 39 0.56 8.35 -0.10
C PHE A 39 1.05 7.78 -1.44
N VAL A 40 1.18 6.45 -1.48
CA VAL A 40 1.58 5.72 -2.69
C VAL A 40 0.62 6.02 -3.83
N ARG A 41 1.10 6.65 -4.88
CA ARG A 41 0.35 7.04 -6.08
C ARG A 41 0.21 5.90 -7.07
N CYS A 42 1.26 5.12 -7.22
CA CYS A 42 1.34 4.10 -8.27
C CYS A 42 2.10 2.88 -7.74
N THR A 43 1.47 1.72 -7.82
CA THR A 43 2.10 0.42 -7.58
C THR A 43 1.97 -0.47 -8.80
N ARG A 44 2.80 -1.51 -8.90
CA ARG A 44 2.69 -2.55 -9.92
C ARG A 44 2.12 -3.82 -9.31
N VAL A 45 1.23 -4.52 -10.01
CA VAL A 45 0.67 -5.79 -9.54
C VAL A 45 1.72 -6.89 -9.60
N LYS A 46 1.94 -7.61 -8.50
CA LYS A 46 2.98 -8.66 -8.39
C LYS A 46 2.85 -9.76 -9.43
N SER A 47 1.62 -10.14 -9.77
CA SER A 47 1.36 -11.27 -10.67
C SER A 47 1.62 -10.99 -12.15
N ASN A 48 1.45 -9.76 -12.62
CA ASN A 48 1.46 -9.43 -14.05
C ASN A 48 2.19 -8.12 -14.40
N GLY A 49 2.63 -7.35 -13.41
CA GLY A 49 3.36 -6.10 -13.58
C GLY A 49 2.52 -4.90 -14.01
N TYR A 50 1.19 -5.00 -14.12
CA TYR A 50 0.34 -3.87 -14.50
C TYR A 50 0.34 -2.78 -13.42
N TYR A 51 0.26 -1.53 -13.86
CA TYR A 51 0.16 -0.39 -12.97
C TYR A 51 -1.22 -0.26 -12.35
N THR A 52 -1.25 -0.02 -11.04
CA THR A 52 -2.42 0.34 -10.25
C THR A 52 -2.20 1.75 -9.73
N TYR A 53 -3.13 2.65 -10.06
CA TYR A 53 -3.09 4.04 -9.64
C TYR A 53 -4.05 4.27 -8.48
N TRP A 54 -3.54 4.95 -7.46
CA TRP A 54 -4.26 5.26 -6.24
C TRP A 54 -4.58 6.73 -6.14
N ARG A 55 -5.66 7.05 -5.44
CA ARG A 55 -6.07 8.42 -5.23
C ARG A 55 -5.18 9.11 -4.18
N PRO A 56 -5.11 10.46 -4.22
CA PRO A 56 -4.38 11.23 -3.20
C PRO A 56 -5.13 11.30 -1.86
N HIS A 57 -6.35 10.76 -1.75
CA HIS A 57 -7.09 10.64 -0.49
C HIS A 57 -7.19 9.19 -0.04
N ARG A 58 -7.63 8.99 1.21
CA ARG A 58 -7.89 7.68 1.83
C ARG A 58 -8.82 6.83 0.97
N GLU A 59 -8.38 5.60 0.65
CA GLU A 59 -9.19 4.57 -0.01
C GLU A 59 -9.39 3.33 0.88
N CYS A 60 -8.60 3.16 1.96
CA CYS A 60 -8.83 2.12 2.95
C CYS A 60 -10.01 2.49 3.87
N ASP A 61 -11.19 2.06 3.45
CA ASP A 61 -12.42 2.10 4.26
C ASP A 61 -12.28 1.23 5.51
N ASP A 62 -12.95 1.58 6.61
CA ASP A 62 -12.83 0.88 7.90
C ASP A 62 -13.17 -0.62 7.78
N LYS A 63 -14.05 -0.98 6.84
CA LYS A 63 -14.36 -2.38 6.55
C LYS A 63 -13.17 -3.18 6.01
N TYR A 64 -12.12 -2.55 5.48
CA TYR A 64 -10.92 -3.23 4.98
C TYR A 64 -9.79 -3.28 6.00
N LEU A 65 -9.85 -2.49 7.08
CA LEU A 65 -8.76 -2.41 8.06
C LEU A 65 -8.42 -3.79 8.64
N HIS A 66 -9.44 -4.60 8.95
CA HIS A 66 -9.24 -5.97 9.45
C HIS A 66 -8.55 -6.93 8.48
N THR A 67 -8.44 -6.57 7.20
CA THR A 67 -7.74 -7.36 6.16
C THR A 67 -6.30 -6.92 5.99
N VAL A 68 -5.96 -5.71 6.44
CA VAL A 68 -4.63 -5.12 6.28
C VAL A 68 -3.71 -5.66 7.35
N LYS A 69 -2.58 -6.24 6.94
CA LYS A 69 -1.55 -6.72 7.86
C LYS A 69 -0.42 -5.70 7.95
N LEU A 70 -0.28 -5.05 9.10
CA LEU A 70 0.88 -4.21 9.38
C LEU A 70 2.07 -5.09 9.78
N PHE A 71 3.23 -4.82 9.21
CA PHE A 71 4.49 -5.47 9.56
C PHE A 71 5.40 -4.44 10.20
N GLU A 72 5.76 -4.65 11.46
CA GLU A 72 6.76 -3.85 12.15
C GLU A 72 8.15 -4.39 11.81
N TYR A 73 9.04 -3.48 11.42
CA TYR A 73 10.45 -3.78 11.18
C TYR A 73 11.25 -3.19 12.34
N ALA A 74 11.81 -4.07 13.18
CA ALA A 74 12.70 -3.72 14.29
C ALA A 74 14.13 -3.45 13.81
#